data_AF-A0A7X0JWI0-F1
#
_entry.id   AF-A0A7X0JWI0-F1
#
_cell.length_a   1.000
_cell.length_b   1.000
_cell.length_c   1.000
_cell.angle_alpha   90.00
_cell.angle_beta   90.00
_cell.angle_gamma   90.00
#
_symmetry.space_group_name_H-M   'P 1'
#
loop_
_entity.id
_entity.type
_entity.pdbx_description
1 polymer ?
#
loop_
_entity_poly.entity_id
_entity_poly.type
_entity_poly.pdbx_seq_one_letter_code
_entity_poly.pdbx_strand_id
1 'polypeptide(L)'
;MSTAQNDGRQARVEFNKLQKRLRRNVGNAIIDFNMIEEGDKIMVCLSGGKDSYAMLDILMNLQRTAPVNFELIAVNMDQKQPGFPEEVLPNYLEQLGVPYHIIEKDTYSVVKEVIPEGKTTCSLCSRLRRGTLYGFAEEIGATKIALGHHKDDIVETLFLNMFYGGRLKAMPPKLLADDKRNIIIRPLAYCRESDIATYAEYREFPIIPCNLCGSQENLQRQAIKHMLQDWDQKQPGRTDTIFAAIQRVSPSQLADRDLFDFVSLELDRTGEPRAERDDSDLFGTRIEESDKKDPGVQIMEIMPSS
;
A
#
# COMPACT_ATOMS: atom_id res chain seq x y z
N MET A 1 -11.50 38.71 -17.81
CA MET A 1 -12.11 37.56 -18.51
C MET A 1 -11.08 36.54 -19.01
N SER A 2 -9.81 36.86 -19.23
CA SER A 2 -8.80 35.90 -19.72
C SER A 2 -8.17 35.00 -18.63
N THR A 3 -8.09 35.44 -17.38
CA THR A 3 -7.45 34.67 -16.28
C THR A 3 -8.29 33.46 -15.85
N ALA A 4 -9.59 33.67 -15.57
CA ALA A 4 -10.50 32.58 -15.16
C ALA A 4 -10.68 31.48 -16.22
N GLN A 5 -10.63 31.82 -17.52
CA GLN A 5 -10.68 30.84 -18.61
C GLN A 5 -9.37 30.04 -18.73
N ASN A 6 -8.24 30.64 -18.37
CA ASN A 6 -6.94 29.97 -18.38
C ASN A 6 -6.79 29.00 -17.19
N ASP A 7 -7.31 29.40 -16.02
CA ASP A 7 -7.30 28.57 -14.80
C ASP A 7 -8.12 27.27 -14.97
N GLY A 8 -9.31 27.35 -15.57
CA GLY A 8 -10.13 26.16 -15.84
C GLY A 8 -9.50 25.20 -16.85
N ARG A 9 -8.76 25.72 -17.84
CA ARG A 9 -8.01 24.89 -18.80
C ARG A 9 -6.83 24.20 -18.13
N GLN A 10 -6.09 24.91 -17.27
CA GLN A 10 -4.97 24.36 -16.53
C GLN A 10 -5.41 23.26 -15.55
N ALA A 11 -6.45 23.50 -14.77
CA ALA A 11 -7.01 22.52 -13.85
C ALA A 11 -7.44 21.22 -14.56
N ARG A 12 -8.08 21.33 -15.73
CA ARG A 12 -8.46 20.17 -16.56
C ARG A 12 -7.25 19.38 -17.06
N VAL A 13 -6.17 20.06 -17.44
CA VAL A 13 -4.92 19.40 -17.89
C VAL A 13 -4.27 18.65 -16.73
N GLU A 14 -4.17 19.27 -15.55
CA GLU A 14 -3.59 18.64 -14.36
C GLU A 14 -4.43 17.43 -13.90
N PHE A 15 -5.75 17.56 -13.88
CA PHE A 15 -6.65 16.43 -13.60
C PHE A 15 -6.44 15.27 -14.59
N ASN A 16 -6.40 15.53 -15.89
CA ASN A 16 -6.18 14.48 -16.90
C ASN A 16 -4.82 13.78 -16.73
N LYS A 17 -3.76 14.54 -16.40
CA LYS A 17 -2.43 13.97 -16.10
C LYS A 17 -2.47 13.08 -14.86
N LEU A 18 -3.11 13.56 -13.79
CA LEU A 18 -3.27 12.82 -12.54
C LEU A 18 -4.06 11.53 -12.75
N GLN A 19 -5.22 11.61 -13.40
CA GLN A 19 -6.04 10.45 -13.72
C GLN A 19 -5.28 9.42 -14.57
N LYS A 20 -4.52 9.88 -15.59
CA LYS A 20 -3.68 9.00 -16.41
C LYS A 20 -2.58 8.34 -15.57
N ARG A 21 -1.93 9.08 -14.67
CA ARG A 21 -0.89 8.55 -13.77
C ARG A 21 -1.45 7.48 -12.83
N LEU A 22 -2.57 7.75 -12.17
CA LEU A 22 -3.24 6.81 -11.27
C LEU A 22 -3.68 5.54 -12.01
N ARG A 23 -4.36 5.67 -13.15
CA ARG A 23 -4.76 4.52 -13.97
C ARG A 23 -3.57 3.67 -14.40
N ARG A 24 -2.46 4.29 -14.81
CA ARG A 24 -1.23 3.58 -15.16
C ARG A 24 -0.65 2.84 -13.95
N ASN A 25 -0.58 3.49 -12.79
CA ASN A 25 -0.03 2.89 -11.58
C ASN A 25 -0.87 1.68 -11.12
N VAL A 26 -2.20 1.81 -11.16
CA VAL A 26 -3.12 0.69 -10.84
C VAL A 26 -3.01 -0.43 -11.87
N GLY A 27 -2.98 -0.11 -13.17
CA GLY A 27 -2.79 -1.11 -14.23
C GLY A 27 -1.49 -1.88 -14.09
N ASN A 28 -0.37 -1.18 -13.82
CA ASN A 28 0.93 -1.82 -13.57
C ASN A 28 0.88 -2.72 -12.34
N ALA A 29 0.29 -2.27 -11.22
CA ALA A 29 0.15 -3.10 -10.03
C ALA A 29 -0.70 -4.36 -10.29
N ILE A 30 -1.77 -4.23 -11.08
CA ILE A 30 -2.59 -5.39 -11.46
C ILE A 30 -1.77 -6.40 -12.27
N ILE A 31 -0.97 -5.93 -13.24
CA ILE A 31 -0.12 -6.78 -14.08
C ILE A 31 1.00 -7.42 -13.26
N ASP A 32 1.80 -6.62 -12.56
CA ASP A 32 3.01 -7.06 -11.85
C ASP A 32 2.70 -8.10 -10.76
N PHE A 33 1.51 -8.04 -10.16
CA PHE A 33 1.07 -8.96 -9.11
C PHE A 33 -0.05 -9.91 -9.53
N ASN A 34 -0.40 -9.96 -10.82
CA ASN A 34 -1.50 -10.75 -11.37
C ASN A 34 -2.79 -10.65 -10.52
N MET A 35 -3.26 -9.42 -10.26
CA MET A 35 -4.35 -9.18 -9.29
C MET A 35 -5.74 -9.54 -9.82
N ILE A 36 -5.95 -9.42 -11.14
CA ILE A 36 -7.23 -9.60 -11.81
C ILE A 36 -7.03 -10.53 -13.01
N GLU A 37 -7.85 -11.56 -13.06
CA GLU A 37 -7.81 -12.65 -14.04
C GLU A 37 -9.18 -12.77 -14.74
N GLU A 38 -9.23 -13.48 -15.86
CA GLU A 38 -10.47 -13.67 -16.63
C GLU A 38 -11.55 -14.38 -15.78
N GLY A 39 -12.75 -13.79 -15.75
CA GLY A 39 -13.88 -14.31 -14.98
C GLY A 39 -13.81 -13.99 -13.49
N ASP A 40 -12.85 -13.18 -13.02
CA ASP A 40 -12.79 -12.79 -11.61
C ASP A 40 -14.05 -12.02 -11.18
N LYS A 41 -14.53 -12.36 -9.98
CA LYS A 41 -15.58 -11.61 -9.28
C LYS A 41 -14.95 -10.87 -8.12
N ILE A 42 -14.81 -9.55 -8.25
CA ILE A 42 -14.03 -8.73 -7.32
C ILE A 42 -14.96 -8.01 -6.36
N MET A 43 -14.84 -8.36 -5.08
CA MET A 43 -15.47 -7.62 -3.99
C MET A 43 -14.63 -6.40 -3.63
N VAL A 44 -15.12 -5.20 -3.94
CA VAL A 44 -14.46 -3.92 -3.68
C VAL A 44 -14.93 -3.36 -2.34
N CYS A 45 -14.07 -3.39 -1.33
CA CYS A 45 -14.43 -2.92 0.01
C CYS A 45 -14.40 -1.39 0.10
N LEU A 46 -15.54 -0.79 0.40
CA LEU A 46 -15.69 0.65 0.59
C LEU A 46 -15.78 1.02 2.06
N SER A 47 -14.88 1.89 2.51
CA SER A 47 -14.90 2.44 3.87
C SER A 47 -15.66 3.77 3.96
N GLY A 48 -16.02 4.37 2.83
CA GLY A 48 -16.48 5.76 2.74
C GLY A 48 -15.33 6.78 2.71
N GLY A 49 -14.08 6.33 2.76
CA GLY A 49 -12.90 7.18 2.64
C GLY A 49 -12.45 7.40 1.19
N LYS A 50 -11.67 8.48 0.99
CA LYS A 50 -11.11 8.91 -0.31
C LYS A 50 -10.47 7.77 -1.11
N ASP A 51 -9.69 6.92 -0.43
CA ASP A 51 -8.90 5.88 -1.08
C ASP A 51 -9.78 4.77 -1.65
N SER A 52 -10.83 4.40 -0.91
CA SER A 52 -11.77 3.37 -1.37
C SER A 52 -12.64 3.83 -2.55
N TYR A 53 -13.06 5.10 -2.56
CA TYR A 53 -13.76 5.70 -3.71
C TYR A 53 -12.86 5.79 -4.95
N ALA A 54 -11.63 6.30 -4.78
CA ALA A 54 -10.67 6.39 -5.87
C ALA A 54 -10.36 5.00 -6.47
N MET A 55 -10.19 3.97 -5.62
CA MET A 55 -9.99 2.61 -6.07
C MET A 55 -11.17 2.10 -6.92
N LEU A 56 -12.41 2.22 -6.43
CA LEU A 56 -13.58 1.77 -7.16
C LEU A 56 -13.68 2.47 -8.52
N ASP A 57 -13.58 3.80 -8.54
CA ASP A 57 -13.69 4.57 -9.77
C ASP A 57 -12.61 4.18 -10.80
N ILE A 58 -11.36 3.99 -10.37
CA ILE A 58 -10.29 3.57 -11.28
C ILE A 58 -10.53 2.15 -11.80
N LEU A 59 -10.98 1.22 -10.95
CA LEU A 59 -11.30 -0.15 -11.36
C LEU A 59 -12.46 -0.20 -12.36
N MET A 60 -13.51 0.61 -12.17
CA MET A 60 -14.61 0.73 -13.14
C MET A 60 -14.12 1.25 -14.50
N ASN A 61 -13.20 2.23 -14.50
CA ASN A 61 -12.58 2.73 -15.73
C ASN A 61 -11.72 1.67 -16.41
N LEU A 62 -11.01 0.83 -15.65
CA LEU A 62 -10.23 -0.28 -16.17
C LEU A 62 -11.13 -1.38 -16.73
N GLN A 63 -12.22 -1.74 -16.05
CA GLN A 63 -13.18 -2.75 -16.51
C GLN A 63 -13.71 -2.47 -17.92
N ARG A 64 -13.90 -1.18 -18.26
CA ARG A 64 -14.37 -0.76 -19.59
C ARG A 64 -13.30 -0.83 -20.69
N THR A 65 -12.02 -0.92 -20.35
CA THR A 65 -10.90 -0.75 -21.28
C THR A 65 -9.89 -1.89 -21.27
N ALA A 66 -9.90 -2.74 -20.24
CA ALA A 66 -9.01 -3.87 -20.09
C ALA A 66 -9.41 -5.02 -21.04
N PRO A 67 -8.44 -5.81 -21.52
CA PRO A 67 -8.70 -6.98 -22.37
C PRO A 67 -9.18 -8.22 -21.58
N VAL A 68 -9.62 -8.05 -20.34
CA VAL A 68 -10.00 -9.13 -19.41
C VAL A 68 -11.39 -8.81 -18.85
N ASN A 69 -12.28 -9.80 -18.87
CA ASN A 69 -13.62 -9.65 -18.31
C ASN A 69 -13.61 -10.01 -16.81
N PHE A 70 -14.11 -9.10 -15.99
CA PHE A 70 -14.28 -9.32 -14.55
C PHE A 70 -15.49 -8.53 -14.04
N GLU A 71 -16.04 -8.95 -12.91
CA GLU A 71 -17.16 -8.28 -12.24
C GLU A 71 -16.67 -7.47 -11.04
N LEU A 72 -17.33 -6.33 -10.79
CA LEU A 72 -17.10 -5.50 -9.61
C LEU A 72 -18.37 -5.48 -8.77
N ILE A 73 -18.24 -5.78 -7.48
CA ILE A 73 -19.31 -5.64 -6.50
C ILE A 73 -18.78 -4.80 -5.34
N ALA A 74 -19.41 -3.66 -5.09
CA ALA A 74 -19.06 -2.81 -3.96
C ALA A 74 -19.63 -3.39 -2.66
N VAL A 75 -18.80 -3.44 -1.62
CA VAL A 75 -19.25 -3.91 -0.30
C VAL A 75 -18.81 -2.93 0.77
N ASN A 76 -19.79 -2.43 1.52
CA ASN A 76 -19.55 -1.67 2.73
C ASN A 76 -19.93 -2.51 3.96
N MET A 77 -19.24 -2.27 5.07
CA MET A 77 -19.60 -2.82 6.37
C MET A 77 -20.00 -1.67 7.28
N ASP A 78 -21.30 -1.53 7.51
CA ASP A 78 -21.85 -0.62 8.49
C ASP A 78 -21.71 -1.24 9.88
N GLN A 79 -20.92 -0.57 10.72
CA GLN A 79 -20.58 -1.02 12.06
C GLN A 79 -21.61 -0.55 13.11
N LYS A 80 -22.72 0.07 12.68
CA LYS A 80 -23.75 0.72 13.51
C LYS A 80 -23.17 1.75 14.47
N GLN A 81 -22.20 2.50 13.96
CA GLN A 81 -21.58 3.57 14.72
C GLN A 81 -22.53 4.78 14.84
N PRO A 82 -22.61 5.44 16.00
CA PRO A 82 -23.43 6.63 16.14
C PRO A 82 -23.02 7.71 15.13
N GLY A 83 -23.99 8.22 14.38
CA GLY A 83 -23.79 9.30 13.40
C GLY A 83 -23.14 8.87 12.08
N PHE A 84 -23.09 7.57 11.75
CA PHE A 84 -22.77 7.14 10.38
C PHE A 84 -23.88 7.58 9.42
N PRO A 85 -23.55 8.23 8.29
CA PRO A 85 -24.55 8.57 7.29
C PRO A 85 -24.85 7.36 6.40
N GLU A 86 -25.77 6.50 6.85
CA GLU A 86 -26.15 5.23 6.19
C GLU A 86 -26.53 5.41 4.72
N GLU A 87 -27.09 6.57 4.35
CA GLU A 87 -27.59 6.87 3.01
C GLU A 87 -26.51 7.28 1.99
N VAL A 88 -25.34 7.74 2.43
CA VAL A 88 -24.37 8.38 1.52
C VAL A 88 -23.78 7.39 0.53
N LEU A 89 -23.34 6.23 1.00
CA LEU A 89 -22.74 5.19 0.16
C LEU A 89 -23.76 4.53 -0.80
N PRO A 90 -24.94 4.08 -0.34
CA PRO A 90 -25.99 3.56 -1.21
C PRO A 90 -26.36 4.52 -2.34
N ASN A 91 -26.68 5.79 -2.02
CA ASN A 91 -27.05 6.78 -3.03
C ASN A 91 -25.94 7.00 -4.07
N TYR A 92 -24.68 7.04 -3.63
CA TYR A 92 -23.54 7.17 -4.54
C TYR A 92 -23.40 5.94 -5.47
N LEU A 93 -23.55 4.73 -4.93
CA LEU A 93 -23.40 3.48 -5.70
C LEU A 93 -24.55 3.27 -6.68
N GLU A 94 -25.77 3.65 -6.30
CA GLU A 94 -26.93 3.65 -7.19
C GLU A 94 -26.75 4.61 -8.36
N GLN A 95 -26.25 5.83 -8.11
CA GLN A 95 -25.96 6.80 -9.18
C GLN A 95 -24.90 6.27 -10.17
N LEU A 96 -23.95 5.48 -9.69
CA LEU A 96 -22.93 4.85 -10.53
C LEU A 96 -23.42 3.59 -11.26
N GLY A 97 -24.55 3.01 -10.85
CA GLY A 97 -25.06 1.74 -11.37
C GLY A 97 -24.18 0.53 -11.03
N VAL A 98 -23.46 0.57 -9.91
CA VAL A 98 -22.59 -0.53 -9.47
C VAL A 98 -23.35 -1.44 -8.51
N PRO A 99 -23.37 -2.77 -8.72
CA PRO A 99 -23.95 -3.70 -7.76
C PRO A 99 -23.28 -3.57 -6.39
N TYR A 100 -24.07 -3.52 -5.32
CA TYR A 100 -23.53 -3.31 -3.99
C TYR A 100 -24.25 -4.08 -2.89
N HIS A 101 -23.54 -4.30 -1.77
CA HIS A 101 -24.10 -4.80 -0.52
C HIS A 101 -23.64 -3.94 0.66
N ILE A 102 -24.57 -3.64 1.57
CA ILE A 102 -24.27 -3.02 2.86
C ILE A 102 -24.45 -4.11 3.93
N ILE A 103 -23.34 -4.51 4.56
CA ILE A 103 -23.35 -5.50 5.63
C ILE A 103 -23.50 -4.76 6.95
N GLU A 104 -24.61 -4.96 7.64
CA GLU A 104 -24.84 -4.38 8.96
C GLU A 104 -24.37 -5.34 10.05
N LYS A 105 -23.48 -4.85 10.92
CA LYS A 105 -23.04 -5.61 12.10
C LYS A 105 -22.62 -4.67 13.21
N ASP A 106 -23.26 -4.77 14.37
CA ASP A 106 -22.86 -3.99 15.53
C ASP A 106 -21.55 -4.50 16.13
N THR A 107 -20.45 -4.16 15.48
CA THR A 107 -19.10 -4.37 16.03
C THR A 107 -18.72 -3.28 17.02
N TYR A 108 -19.41 -2.13 16.99
CA TYR A 108 -19.08 -0.98 17.82
C TYR A 108 -19.35 -1.27 19.31
N SER A 109 -20.54 -1.77 19.63
CA SER A 109 -20.91 -2.13 21.00
C SER A 109 -20.05 -3.26 21.53
N VAL A 110 -19.80 -4.30 20.72
CA VAL A 110 -18.93 -5.43 21.08
C VAL A 110 -17.51 -4.97 21.45
N VAL A 111 -16.94 -4.05 20.66
CA VAL A 111 -15.59 -3.54 20.93
C VAL A 111 -15.55 -2.71 22.22
N LYS A 112 -16.58 -1.89 22.48
CA LYS A 112 -16.71 -1.11 23.72
C LYS A 112 -16.91 -1.97 24.96
N GLU A 113 -17.67 -3.05 24.86
CA GLU A 113 -17.91 -3.97 25.97
C GLU A 113 -16.64 -4.78 26.35
N VAL A 114 -15.89 -5.21 25.34
CA VAL A 114 -14.72 -6.08 25.54
C VAL A 114 -13.47 -5.31 25.95
N ILE A 115 -13.33 -4.04 25.53
CA ILE A 115 -12.10 -3.27 25.71
C ILE A 115 -12.33 -2.19 26.78
N PRO A 116 -11.59 -2.24 27.91
CA PRO A 116 -11.64 -1.20 28.92
C PRO A 116 -11.38 0.19 28.34
N GLU A 117 -12.08 1.18 28.88
CA GLU A 117 -11.94 2.57 28.48
C GLU A 117 -10.46 3.03 28.57
N GLY A 118 -9.98 3.69 27.51
CA GLY A 118 -8.57 4.13 27.40
C GLY A 118 -7.61 3.13 26.75
N LYS A 119 -8.03 1.89 26.44
CA LYS A 119 -7.20 0.91 25.70
C LYS A 119 -7.49 0.91 24.19
N THR A 120 -6.50 0.49 23.41
CA THR A 120 -6.57 0.49 21.94
C THR A 120 -7.62 -0.48 21.40
N THR A 121 -8.65 0.06 20.75
CA THR A 121 -9.79 -0.68 20.19
C THR A 121 -9.55 -1.22 18.77
N CYS A 122 -8.63 -0.60 18.04
CA CYS A 122 -8.40 -0.84 16.61
C CYS A 122 -8.01 -2.29 16.26
N SER A 123 -7.29 -2.98 17.15
CA SER A 123 -6.86 -4.36 16.89
C SER A 123 -8.02 -5.35 16.83
N LEU A 124 -9.00 -5.21 17.73
CA LEU A 124 -10.19 -6.07 17.78
C LEU A 124 -11.17 -5.67 16.68
N CYS A 125 -11.43 -4.38 16.51
CA CYS A 125 -12.27 -3.87 15.42
C CYS A 125 -11.76 -4.34 14.05
N SER A 126 -10.46 -4.21 13.75
CA SER A 126 -9.88 -4.68 12.48
C SER A 126 -10.04 -6.19 12.27
N ARG A 127 -9.92 -7.00 13.34
CA ARG A 127 -10.11 -8.46 13.27
C ARG A 127 -11.57 -8.83 12.99
N LEU A 128 -12.52 -8.22 13.69
CA LEU A 128 -13.95 -8.46 13.51
C LEU A 128 -14.43 -8.04 12.12
N ARG A 129 -13.97 -6.88 11.64
CA ARG A 129 -14.29 -6.39 10.29
C ARG A 129 -13.78 -7.34 9.21
N ARG A 130 -12.53 -7.77 9.33
CA ARG A 130 -11.90 -8.68 8.38
C ARG A 130 -12.62 -10.03 8.32
N GLY A 131 -12.92 -10.63 9.48
CA GLY A 131 -13.66 -11.90 9.53
C GLY A 131 -15.04 -11.81 8.89
N THR A 132 -15.74 -10.70 9.09
CA THR A 132 -17.06 -10.47 8.49
C THR A 132 -16.97 -10.30 6.97
N LEU A 133 -16.04 -9.46 6.49
CA LEU A 133 -15.84 -9.24 5.06
C LEU A 133 -15.37 -10.51 4.34
N TYR A 134 -14.48 -11.30 4.94
CA TYR A 134 -13.97 -12.53 4.33
C TYR A 134 -15.05 -13.61 4.26
N GLY A 135 -15.87 -13.76 5.31
CA GLY A 135 -17.02 -14.66 5.26
C GLY A 135 -18.03 -14.27 4.18
N PHE A 136 -18.31 -12.96 4.04
CA PHE A 136 -19.23 -12.47 3.02
C PHE A 136 -18.68 -12.62 1.60
N ALA A 137 -17.37 -12.44 1.40
CA ALA A 137 -16.74 -12.68 0.10
C ALA A 137 -16.99 -14.10 -0.40
N GLU A 138 -16.89 -15.09 0.47
CA GLU A 138 -17.21 -16.49 0.15
C GLU A 138 -18.68 -16.68 -0.18
N GLU A 139 -19.58 -16.07 0.60
CA GLU A 139 -21.04 -16.15 0.40
C GLU A 139 -21.47 -15.65 -0.99
N ILE A 140 -20.90 -14.54 -1.45
CA ILE A 140 -21.21 -13.99 -2.77
C ILE A 140 -20.37 -14.61 -3.91
N GLY A 141 -19.49 -15.57 -3.59
CA GLY A 141 -18.59 -16.21 -4.56
C GLY A 141 -17.54 -15.26 -5.15
N ALA A 142 -17.11 -14.24 -4.40
CA ALA A 142 -16.04 -13.35 -4.84
C ALA A 142 -14.70 -14.10 -4.86
N THR A 143 -13.96 -14.00 -5.96
CA THR A 143 -12.64 -14.62 -6.12
C THR A 143 -11.52 -13.74 -5.59
N LYS A 144 -11.73 -12.42 -5.54
CA LYS A 144 -10.77 -11.41 -5.07
C LYS A 144 -11.45 -10.39 -4.15
N ILE A 145 -10.73 -9.95 -3.12
CA ILE A 145 -11.14 -8.86 -2.21
C ILE A 145 -10.21 -7.66 -2.44
N ALA A 146 -10.73 -6.56 -2.98
CA ALA A 146 -9.97 -5.34 -3.21
C ALA A 146 -10.08 -4.38 -2.01
N LEU A 147 -8.92 -3.97 -1.48
CA LEU A 147 -8.82 -3.01 -0.37
C LEU A 147 -8.07 -1.74 -0.82
N GLY A 148 -8.55 -0.57 -0.40
CA GLY A 148 -8.03 0.74 -0.80
C GLY A 148 -6.68 1.15 -0.20
N HIS A 149 -5.82 0.20 0.17
CA HIS A 149 -4.50 0.52 0.72
C HIS A 149 -3.54 0.98 -0.38
N HIS A 150 -2.88 2.11 -0.15
CA HIS A 150 -1.97 2.72 -1.12
C HIS A 150 -0.49 2.53 -0.77
N LYS A 151 0.43 3.09 -1.57
CA LYS A 151 1.89 2.93 -1.39
C LYS A 151 2.34 3.35 0.00
N ASP A 152 1.89 4.51 0.45
CA ASP A 152 2.27 5.07 1.75
C ASP A 152 1.83 4.14 2.90
N ASP A 153 0.61 3.56 2.86
CA ASP A 153 0.16 2.58 3.87
C ASP A 153 1.08 1.35 3.97
N ILE A 154 1.55 0.87 2.82
CA ILE A 154 2.45 -0.30 2.71
C ILE A 154 3.79 0.03 3.37
N VAL A 155 4.35 1.20 3.09
CA VAL A 155 5.61 1.67 3.67
C VAL A 155 5.46 1.97 5.16
N GLU A 156 4.39 2.65 5.59
CA GLU A 156 4.08 2.85 7.00
C GLU A 156 4.03 1.52 7.76
N THR A 157 3.43 0.49 7.15
CA THR A 157 3.32 -0.82 7.77
C THR A 157 4.66 -1.53 7.88
N LEU A 158 5.56 -1.35 6.90
CA LEU A 158 6.93 -1.81 7.01
C LEU A 158 7.60 -1.22 8.26
N PHE A 159 7.54 0.10 8.45
CA PHE A 159 8.17 0.75 9.59
C PHE A 159 7.51 0.41 10.93
N LEU A 160 6.18 0.26 10.96
CA LEU A 160 5.50 -0.21 12.17
C LEU A 160 6.00 -1.59 12.60
N ASN A 161 6.15 -2.53 11.66
CA ASN A 161 6.67 -3.86 11.96
C ASN A 161 8.17 -3.83 12.26
N MET A 162 8.95 -2.97 11.61
CA MET A 162 10.38 -2.85 11.83
C MET A 162 10.68 -2.27 13.22
N PHE A 163 10.03 -1.17 13.61
CA PHE A 163 10.32 -0.45 14.85
C PHE A 163 9.65 -1.06 16.08
N TYR A 164 8.43 -1.62 15.92
CA TYR A 164 7.66 -2.13 17.06
C TYR A 164 7.44 -3.64 17.04
N GLY A 165 7.56 -4.27 15.87
CA GLY A 165 7.33 -5.71 15.68
C GLY A 165 8.59 -6.55 15.52
N GLY A 166 9.77 -5.94 15.35
CA GLY A 166 11.04 -6.62 15.09
C GLY A 166 11.03 -7.47 13.81
N ARG A 167 10.25 -7.08 12.78
CA ARG A 167 10.12 -7.86 11.53
C ARG A 167 10.19 -6.98 10.29
N LEU A 168 10.88 -7.46 9.24
CA LEU A 168 10.78 -6.90 7.89
C LEU A 168 9.48 -7.37 7.24
N LYS A 169 8.37 -6.73 7.60
CA LYS A 169 7.02 -7.10 7.14
C LYS A 169 6.23 -5.86 6.73
N ALA A 170 5.93 -5.74 5.45
CA ALA A 170 5.04 -4.72 4.90
C ALA A 170 3.60 -5.26 4.72
N MET A 171 2.80 -4.57 3.90
CA MET A 171 1.56 -5.12 3.35
C MET A 171 1.77 -5.54 1.89
N PRO A 172 1.73 -6.83 1.55
CA PRO A 172 1.99 -7.26 0.17
C PRO A 172 0.85 -6.80 -0.77
N PRO A 173 1.13 -6.43 -2.02
CA PRO A 173 0.11 -5.98 -2.96
C PRO A 173 -0.98 -7.03 -3.28
N LYS A 174 -0.60 -8.32 -3.34
CA LYS A 174 -1.51 -9.47 -3.40
C LYS A 174 -1.19 -10.42 -2.25
N LEU A 175 -2.21 -10.92 -1.55
CA LEU A 175 -2.07 -11.78 -0.38
C LEU A 175 -3.07 -12.92 -0.45
N LEU A 176 -2.60 -14.15 -0.32
CA LEU A 176 -3.45 -15.27 0.07
C LEU A 176 -3.63 -15.20 1.60
N ALA A 177 -4.88 -15.16 2.07
CA ALA A 177 -5.18 -15.17 3.49
C ALA A 177 -4.57 -16.41 4.18
N ASP A 178 -4.31 -16.31 5.50
CA ASP A 178 -3.64 -17.38 6.25
C ASP A 178 -4.42 -18.71 6.22
N ASP A 179 -5.75 -18.65 6.16
CA ASP A 179 -6.64 -19.81 6.00
C ASP A 179 -6.73 -20.35 4.56
N LYS A 180 -6.09 -19.66 3.61
CA LYS A 180 -6.06 -19.94 2.17
C LYS A 180 -7.41 -19.86 1.46
N ARG A 181 -8.43 -19.26 2.08
CA ARG A 181 -9.80 -19.23 1.52
C ARG A 181 -10.07 -17.97 0.68
N ASN A 182 -9.32 -16.90 0.92
CA ASN A 182 -9.53 -15.60 0.29
C ASN A 182 -8.24 -15.03 -0.31
N ILE A 183 -8.35 -14.41 -1.48
CA ILE A 183 -7.27 -13.63 -2.09
C ILE A 183 -7.58 -12.14 -1.93
N ILE A 184 -6.64 -11.41 -1.34
CA ILE A 184 -6.72 -9.97 -1.12
C ILE A 184 -5.81 -9.25 -2.09
N ILE A 185 -6.32 -8.20 -2.73
CA ILE A 185 -5.57 -7.35 -3.66
C ILE A 185 -5.60 -5.89 -3.19
N ARG A 186 -4.53 -5.15 -3.49
CA ARG A 186 -4.36 -3.72 -3.19
C ARG A 186 -4.03 -2.98 -4.48
N PRO A 187 -5.04 -2.68 -5.32
CA PRO A 187 -4.81 -2.08 -6.64
C PRO A 187 -4.07 -0.73 -6.58
N LEU A 188 -4.20 0.00 -5.47
CA LEU A 188 -3.53 1.29 -5.24
C LEU A 188 -2.08 1.16 -4.76
N ALA A 189 -1.47 -0.03 -4.75
CA ALA A 189 -0.13 -0.27 -4.20
C ALA A 189 0.98 0.65 -4.76
N TYR A 190 0.82 1.16 -5.99
CA TYR A 190 1.77 2.07 -6.63
C TYR A 190 1.36 3.55 -6.55
N CYS A 191 0.18 3.87 -6.03
CA CYS A 191 -0.35 5.22 -5.92
C CYS A 191 0.08 5.89 -4.61
N ARG A 192 0.45 7.17 -4.67
CA ARG A 192 0.74 7.99 -3.49
C ARG A 192 -0.56 8.50 -2.86
N GLU A 193 -0.59 8.64 -1.54
CA GLU A 193 -1.74 9.22 -0.83
C GLU A 193 -2.09 10.63 -1.34
N SER A 194 -1.06 11.47 -1.58
CA SER A 194 -1.24 12.84 -2.08
C SER A 194 -1.98 12.87 -3.42
N ASP A 195 -1.61 12.00 -4.35
CA ASP A 195 -2.29 11.86 -5.65
C ASP A 195 -3.75 11.44 -5.50
N ILE A 196 -4.02 10.51 -4.58
CA ILE A 196 -5.38 10.03 -4.31
C ILE A 196 -6.23 11.12 -3.68
N ALA A 197 -5.66 11.90 -2.75
CA ALA A 197 -6.35 13.03 -2.12
C ALA A 197 -6.74 14.10 -3.15
N THR A 198 -5.80 14.56 -3.98
CA THR A 198 -6.08 15.50 -5.06
C THR A 198 -7.09 14.93 -6.07
N TYR A 199 -7.01 13.63 -6.37
CA TYR A 199 -7.98 12.99 -7.25
C TYR A 199 -9.39 12.99 -6.65
N ALA A 200 -9.51 12.71 -5.36
CA ALA A 200 -10.79 12.74 -4.66
C ALA A 200 -11.41 14.12 -4.62
N GLU A 201 -10.61 15.18 -4.48
CA GLU A 201 -11.05 16.57 -4.57
C GLU A 201 -11.62 16.88 -5.96
N TYR A 202 -10.88 16.55 -7.04
CA TYR A 202 -11.37 16.75 -8.41
C TYR A 202 -12.62 15.96 -8.75
N ARG A 203 -12.78 14.78 -8.16
CA ARG A 203 -13.95 13.90 -8.38
C ARG A 203 -15.11 14.21 -7.45
N GLU A 204 -14.91 15.10 -6.48
CA GLU A 204 -15.92 15.51 -5.48
C GLU A 204 -16.58 14.31 -4.80
N PHE A 205 -15.78 13.31 -4.41
CA PHE A 205 -16.33 12.11 -3.77
C PHE A 205 -17.06 12.46 -2.46
N PRO A 206 -18.19 11.82 -2.16
CA PRO A 206 -18.93 12.04 -0.91
C PRO A 206 -18.23 11.31 0.24
N ILE A 207 -17.11 11.88 0.69
CA ILE A 207 -16.27 11.31 1.75
C ILE A 207 -17.03 11.30 3.07
N ILE A 208 -17.12 10.13 3.68
CA ILE A 208 -17.71 9.94 5.01
C ILE A 208 -16.59 10.08 6.05
N PRO A 209 -16.68 11.06 6.98
CA PRO A 209 -15.69 11.21 8.04
C PRO A 209 -15.76 10.00 8.99
N CYS A 210 -14.61 9.36 9.22
CA CYS A 210 -14.53 8.24 10.16
C CYS A 210 -14.35 8.79 11.59
N ASN A 211 -15.46 8.98 12.29
CA ASN A 211 -15.46 9.45 13.69
C ASN A 211 -15.49 8.30 14.72
N LEU A 212 -15.53 7.04 14.26
CA LEU A 212 -15.77 5.83 15.06
C LEU A 212 -14.85 5.71 16.27
N CYS A 213 -13.58 6.07 16.12
CA CYS A 213 -12.53 5.71 17.07
C CYS A 213 -12.03 6.89 17.90
N GLY A 214 -12.74 8.04 17.88
CA GLY A 214 -12.44 9.21 18.73
C GLY A 214 -10.94 9.45 18.88
N SER A 215 -10.23 9.73 17.78
CA SER A 215 -8.84 10.20 17.80
C SER A 215 -7.86 9.47 18.73
N GLN A 216 -7.98 8.14 18.91
CA GLN A 216 -6.78 7.33 19.11
C GLN A 216 -6.32 6.85 17.74
N GLU A 217 -5.93 7.82 16.90
CA GLU A 217 -4.92 7.53 15.91
C GLU A 217 -3.79 6.82 16.67
N ASN A 218 -3.46 5.60 16.26
CA ASN A 218 -2.37 4.87 16.90
C ASN A 218 -1.16 5.79 16.86
N LEU A 219 -0.72 6.30 18.02
CA LEU A 219 0.34 7.31 18.13
C LEU A 219 1.58 6.89 17.33
N GLN A 220 1.81 5.57 17.24
CA GLN A 220 2.85 4.97 16.42
C GLN A 220 2.65 5.23 14.92
N ARG A 221 1.45 5.02 14.38
CA ARG A 221 1.18 5.22 12.94
C ARG A 221 1.29 6.69 12.56
N GLN A 222 0.77 7.61 13.37
CA GLN A 222 0.96 9.06 13.12
C GLN A 222 2.43 9.44 13.16
N ALA A 223 3.18 8.95 14.14
CA ALA A 223 4.61 9.22 14.26
C ALA A 223 5.38 8.71 13.02
N ILE A 224 5.08 7.49 12.54
CA ILE A 224 5.66 6.97 11.30
C ILE A 224 5.24 7.82 10.09
N LYS A 225 3.97 8.22 10.00
CA LYS A 225 3.47 9.05 8.89
C LYS A 225 4.18 10.40 8.84
N HIS A 226 4.30 11.09 9.96
CA HIS A 226 5.04 12.35 10.05
C HIS A 226 6.52 12.16 9.67
N MET A 227 7.17 11.11 10.17
CA MET A 227 8.56 10.80 9.82
C MET A 227 8.74 10.62 8.31
N LEU A 228 7.85 9.87 7.65
CA LEU A 228 7.90 9.64 6.20
C LEU A 228 7.66 10.92 5.40
N GLN A 229 6.70 11.75 5.85
CA GLN A 229 6.44 13.06 5.25
C GLN A 229 7.66 13.98 5.36
N ASP A 230 8.28 14.05 6.53
CA ASP A 230 9.50 14.84 6.76
C ASP A 230 10.64 14.37 5.86
N TRP A 231 10.79 13.05 5.66
CA TRP A 231 11.81 12.51 4.79
C TRP A 231 11.54 12.79 3.31
N ASP A 232 10.30 12.70 2.86
CA ASP A 232 9.93 13.06 1.48
C ASP A 232 10.09 14.56 1.22
N GLN A 233 9.86 15.42 2.22
CA GLN A 233 10.14 16.86 2.10
C GLN A 233 11.63 17.14 1.96
N LYS A 234 12.47 16.47 2.76
CA LYS A 234 13.93 16.63 2.71
C LYS A 234 14.54 16.00 1.46
N GLN A 235 13.98 14.89 0.99
CA GLN A 235 14.42 14.17 -0.20
C GLN A 235 13.22 13.60 -0.96
N PRO A 236 12.73 14.33 -1.97
CA PRO A 236 11.59 13.90 -2.78
C PRO A 236 11.81 12.50 -3.39
N GLY A 237 10.80 11.63 -3.26
CA GLY A 237 10.84 10.25 -3.76
C GLY A 237 11.44 9.23 -2.77
N ARG A 238 11.64 9.62 -1.50
CA ARG A 238 12.14 8.70 -0.47
C ARG A 238 11.18 7.54 -0.24
N THR A 239 9.89 7.79 -0.12
CA THR A 239 8.89 6.71 0.05
C THR A 239 8.86 5.77 -1.15
N ASP A 240 9.03 6.27 -2.37
CA ASP A 240 9.14 5.45 -3.58
C ASP A 240 10.39 4.55 -3.57
N THR A 241 11.51 5.09 -3.09
CA THR A 241 12.77 4.35 -2.91
C THR A 241 12.60 3.24 -1.88
N ILE A 242 11.98 3.53 -0.74
CA ILE A 242 11.72 2.54 0.31
C ILE A 242 10.76 1.45 -0.20
N PHE A 243 9.71 1.84 -0.90
CA PHE A 243 8.79 0.88 -1.51
C PHE A 243 9.51 -0.05 -2.51
N ALA A 244 10.43 0.49 -3.30
CA ALA A 244 11.24 -0.33 -4.22
C ALA A 244 12.13 -1.34 -3.47
N ALA A 245 12.65 -0.98 -2.28
CA ALA A 245 13.42 -1.91 -1.44
C ALA A 245 12.57 -3.08 -0.93
N ILE A 246 11.25 -2.90 -0.73
CA ILE A 246 10.33 -4.00 -0.38
C ILE A 246 10.27 -5.05 -1.50
N GLN A 247 10.50 -4.66 -2.74
CA GLN A 247 10.46 -5.54 -3.92
C GLN A 247 11.82 -6.15 -4.28
N ARG A 248 12.92 -5.62 -3.72
CA ARG A 248 14.30 -5.96 -4.08
C ARG A 248 15.06 -6.41 -2.85
N VAL A 249 14.81 -7.65 -2.43
CA VAL A 249 15.41 -8.25 -1.26
C VAL A 249 16.64 -9.06 -1.65
N SER A 250 17.74 -8.89 -0.92
CA SER A 250 18.96 -9.68 -1.05
C SER A 250 19.10 -10.61 0.15
N PRO A 251 18.64 -11.88 0.09
CA PRO A 251 18.63 -12.79 1.25
C PRO A 251 20.00 -12.95 1.91
N SER A 252 21.08 -13.02 1.12
CA SER A 252 22.46 -13.15 1.63
C SER A 252 22.95 -11.92 2.40
N GLN A 253 22.29 -10.78 2.24
CA GLN A 253 22.59 -9.51 2.93
C GLN A 253 21.62 -9.26 4.09
N LEU A 254 20.75 -10.22 4.39
CA LEU A 254 19.87 -10.24 5.56
C LEU A 254 20.30 -11.34 6.53
N ALA A 255 19.88 -11.27 7.79
CA ALA A 255 20.28 -12.23 8.82
C ALA A 255 19.29 -13.41 9.00
N ASP A 256 18.52 -13.73 7.97
CA ASP A 256 17.51 -14.80 8.01
C ASP A 256 18.12 -16.14 7.57
N ARG A 257 18.31 -17.04 8.54
CA ARG A 257 18.94 -18.36 8.33
C ARG A 257 18.05 -19.35 7.58
N ASP A 258 16.74 -19.11 7.53
CA ASP A 258 15.81 -19.97 6.80
C ASP A 258 15.75 -19.57 5.31
N LEU A 259 15.97 -18.29 5.01
CA LEU A 259 16.01 -17.77 3.63
C LEU A 259 17.40 -17.83 2.97
N PHE A 260 18.47 -17.88 3.75
CA PHE A 260 19.83 -18.02 3.22
C PHE A 260 20.68 -18.97 4.08
N ASP A 261 21.30 -19.95 3.44
CA ASP A 261 22.13 -20.94 4.12
C ASP A 261 23.52 -20.39 4.42
N PHE A 262 23.69 -19.88 5.63
CA PHE A 262 24.97 -19.40 6.13
C PHE A 262 25.92 -20.52 6.55
N VAL A 263 25.41 -21.73 6.83
CA VAL A 263 26.20 -22.81 7.43
C VAL A 263 27.03 -23.53 6.37
N SER A 264 26.50 -23.67 5.15
CA SER A 264 27.18 -24.33 4.03
C SER A 264 28.09 -23.41 3.21
N LEU A 265 28.34 -22.17 3.67
CA LEU A 265 29.24 -21.25 2.97
C LEU A 265 30.67 -21.78 2.99
N GLU A 266 31.20 -22.09 1.81
CA GLU A 266 32.57 -22.54 1.61
C GLU A 266 33.37 -21.56 0.75
N LEU A 267 34.68 -21.48 1.03
CA LEU A 267 35.60 -20.70 0.22
C LEU A 267 35.94 -21.46 -1.06
N ASP A 268 35.50 -20.96 -2.21
CA ASP A 268 35.94 -21.45 -3.52
C ASP A 268 36.71 -20.36 -4.29
N ARG A 269 38.00 -20.64 -4.55
CA ARG A 269 38.91 -19.78 -5.32
C ARG A 269 39.39 -20.45 -6.61
N THR A 270 38.76 -21.54 -7.01
CA THR A 270 39.17 -22.29 -8.19
C THR A 270 38.68 -21.67 -9.50
N GLY A 271 37.64 -20.82 -9.44
CA GLY A 271 37.17 -20.02 -10.57
C GLY A 271 37.99 -18.76 -10.82
N GLU A 272 37.91 -18.22 -12.04
CA GLU A 272 38.46 -16.90 -12.34
C GLU A 272 37.85 -15.84 -11.41
N PRO A 273 38.65 -14.87 -10.92
CA PRO A 273 38.11 -13.75 -10.17
C PRO A 273 36.97 -13.12 -10.96
N ARG A 274 35.79 -12.96 -10.33
CA ARG A 274 34.73 -12.17 -10.96
C ARG A 274 35.29 -10.78 -11.23
N ALA A 275 35.18 -10.32 -12.48
CA ALA A 275 35.45 -8.93 -12.83
C ALA A 275 34.75 -8.04 -11.82
N GLU A 276 35.45 -6.99 -11.36
CA GLU A 276 34.96 -6.04 -10.36
C GLU A 276 33.48 -5.76 -10.58
N ARG A 277 32.65 -6.23 -9.64
CA ARG A 277 31.26 -5.79 -9.63
C ARG A 277 31.33 -4.31 -9.29
N ASP A 278 30.63 -3.51 -10.09
CA ASP A 278 30.39 -2.11 -9.79
C ASP A 278 29.60 -2.06 -8.46
N ASP A 279 30.32 -1.93 -7.34
CA ASP A 279 29.78 -1.88 -5.98
C ASP A 279 29.06 -0.55 -5.70
N SER A 280 28.82 0.28 -6.73
CA SER A 280 27.95 1.46 -6.63
C SER A 280 26.51 1.13 -6.18
N ASP A 281 26.09 -0.14 -6.30
CA ASP A 281 24.82 -0.65 -5.78
C ASP A 281 24.83 -1.00 -4.27
N LEU A 282 26.00 -1.14 -3.63
CA LEU A 282 26.12 -1.55 -2.22
C LEU A 282 25.92 -0.41 -1.23
N PHE A 283 26.25 0.82 -1.63
CA PHE A 283 26.02 2.02 -0.83
C PHE A 283 25.45 3.11 -1.75
N GLY A 284 24.15 3.38 -1.63
CA GLY A 284 23.45 4.43 -2.40
C GLY A 284 23.86 5.88 -2.06
N THR A 285 25.11 6.10 -1.70
CA THR A 285 25.72 7.39 -1.36
C THR A 285 27.04 7.51 -2.09
N ARG A 286 27.16 8.54 -2.95
CA ARG A 286 28.47 9.06 -3.37
C ARG A 286 29.19 9.54 -2.12
N ILE A 287 30.17 8.77 -1.67
CA ILE A 287 31.14 9.23 -0.68
C ILE A 287 32.10 10.15 -1.44
N GLU A 288 32.08 11.44 -1.14
CA GLU A 288 33.20 12.32 -1.52
C GLU A 288 34.40 11.90 -0.68
N GLU A 289 35.41 11.30 -1.31
CA GLU A 289 36.67 10.94 -0.67
C GLU A 289 37.36 12.21 -0.18
N SER A 290 37.37 12.41 1.14
CA SER A 290 38.30 13.35 1.78
C SER A 290 39.59 12.62 2.12
N ASP A 291 40.62 12.91 1.33
CA ASP A 291 41.98 12.41 1.50
C ASP A 291 42.56 12.82 2.87
N LYS A 292 42.58 11.90 3.83
CA LYS A 292 43.42 12.00 5.02
C LYS A 292 44.09 10.65 5.27
N LYS A 293 45.37 10.56 4.90
CA LYS A 293 46.26 9.45 5.20
C LYS A 293 46.43 9.31 6.71
N ASP A 294 45.86 8.25 7.27
CA ASP A 294 46.11 7.82 8.65
C ASP A 294 47.45 7.06 8.69
N PRO A 295 48.45 7.49 9.50
CA PRO A 295 49.80 6.90 9.51
C PRO A 295 49.88 5.47 10.07
N GLY A 296 48.76 4.83 10.44
CA GLY A 296 48.71 3.44 10.89
C GLY A 296 48.43 2.38 9.81
N VAL A 297 48.15 2.77 8.56
CA VAL A 297 47.79 1.82 7.51
C VAL A 297 49.03 1.20 6.87
N GLN A 298 49.24 -0.10 7.09
CA GLN A 298 50.22 -0.88 6.31
C GLN A 298 49.69 -1.09 4.89
N ILE A 299 50.18 -0.30 3.94
CA ILE A 299 49.95 -0.51 2.51
C ILE A 299 50.85 -1.67 2.07
N MET A 300 50.27 -2.84 1.84
CA MET A 300 50.97 -3.93 1.14
C MET A 300 50.95 -3.63 -0.36
N GLU A 301 52.13 -3.38 -0.95
CA GLU A 301 52.29 -3.37 -2.40
C GLU A 301 52.12 -4.80 -2.94
N ILE A 302 50.98 -5.06 -3.58
CA ILE A 302 50.74 -6.32 -4.29
C ILE A 302 51.48 -6.24 -5.62
N MET A 303 52.68 -6.82 -5.69
CA MET A 303 53.41 -6.99 -6.95
C MET A 303 52.65 -7.99 -7.85
N PRO A 304 52.46 -7.70 -9.15
CA PRO A 304 51.78 -8.63 -10.05
C PRO A 304 52.62 -9.90 -10.20
N SER A 305 52.03 -11.04 -9.88
CA SER A 305 52.63 -12.36 -10.08
C SER A 305 52.83 -12.63 -11.58
N SER A 306 54.04 -13.05 -11.94
CA SER A 306 54.47 -13.43 -13.30
C SER A 306 53.83 -14.73 -13.78
#